data_AF-A0A550D2B9-F1
#
_entry.id   AF-A0A550D2B9-F1
#
_cell.length_a   1.000
_cell.length_b   1.000
_cell.length_c   1.000
_cell.angle_alpha   90.00
_cell.angle_beta   90.00
_cell.angle_gamma   90.00
#
_symmetry.space_group_name_H-M   'P 1'
#
loop_
_entity.id
_entity.type
_entity.pdbx_description
1 polymer ?
#
loop_
_entity_poly.entity_id
_entity_poly.type
_entity_poly.pdbx_seq_one_letter_code
_entity_poly.pdbx_strand_id
1 'polypeptide(L)'
;MHKSRFLETIPILLLTLMIALGGIVSIAQPTPNPQPTFSYASNYPVFSIANGDGPFVQGNWNVFSPSVRYGDNYHMMAFVLEQLADAEQYTGQLLPILATNWTFADNYHELIVYLRQGVYFYYNGTYNGTQQVIEWPFTAKDVIVTFELYFKVFGNPFQITMSSPNPYEVIFNFTTPNIPYALYTILSGQYIVPWEQYAPLLNSSNPANAVIPVPIGTGPYYLASQSTNLLIYYRNPVYWIPGRPFLP
;
A
#
# COMPACT_ATOMS: atom_id res chain seq x y z
N MET A 1 71.55 6.97 25.03
CA MET A 1 72.04 6.60 26.38
C MET A 1 71.19 7.38 27.38
N HIS A 2 70.46 6.86 28.36
CA HIS A 2 70.38 5.54 28.96
C HIS A 2 68.90 5.30 29.40
N LYS A 3 68.45 4.06 29.26
CA LYS A 3 67.15 3.50 29.67
C LYS A 3 66.89 3.64 31.17
N SER A 4 65.63 3.76 31.57
CA SER A 4 64.99 2.71 32.39
C SER A 4 63.46 2.68 32.18
N ARG A 5 62.98 1.49 31.83
CA ARG A 5 61.59 1.00 31.90
C ARG A 5 61.67 -0.23 32.79
N PHE A 6 60.78 -0.40 33.77
CA PHE A 6 60.24 -1.67 34.30
C PHE A 6 59.00 -1.27 35.14
N LEU A 7 57.75 -1.67 34.84
CA LEU A 7 57.09 -2.99 35.09
C LEU A 7 57.10 -3.28 36.62
N GLU A 8 56.05 -3.59 37.38
CA GLU A 8 54.69 -4.15 37.23
C GLU A 8 53.92 -3.76 38.53
N THR A 9 52.59 -3.65 38.63
CA THR A 9 51.67 -4.76 38.96
C THR A 9 50.27 -4.18 39.27
N ILE A 10 49.21 -4.76 38.68
CA ILE A 10 47.82 -4.72 39.16
C ILE A 10 47.53 -6.11 39.70
N PRO A 11 46.98 -6.28 40.91
CA PRO A 11 45.57 -6.70 41.10
C PRO A 11 44.97 -6.20 42.46
N ILE A 12 43.71 -6.32 42.90
CA ILE A 12 42.37 -6.73 42.44
C ILE A 12 41.39 -6.34 43.60
N LEU A 13 40.13 -6.04 43.27
CA LEU A 13 38.91 -6.05 44.10
C LEU A 13 38.80 -5.17 45.37
N LEU A 14 37.89 -4.19 45.31
CA LEU A 14 36.89 -4.03 46.37
C LEU A 14 35.54 -3.66 45.73
N LEU A 15 34.66 -4.65 45.75
CA LEU A 15 33.29 -4.65 45.25
C LEU A 15 32.41 -3.91 46.27
N THR A 16 32.03 -2.67 46.01
CA THR A 16 31.00 -1.97 46.78
C THR A 16 29.72 -1.80 45.95
N LEU A 17 28.82 -2.73 46.22
CA LEU A 17 27.38 -2.76 46.05
C LEU A 17 26.72 -1.36 45.94
N MET A 18 26.43 -0.90 44.72
CA MET A 18 25.42 0.14 44.52
C MET A 18 24.05 -0.52 44.41
N ILE A 19 23.25 -0.37 45.46
CA ILE A 19 21.86 -0.79 45.52
C ILE A 19 21.08 0.00 44.48
N ALA A 20 20.50 -0.73 43.53
CA ALA A 20 19.57 -0.23 42.54
C ALA A 20 18.28 0.27 43.22
N LEU A 21 18.08 1.59 43.27
CA LEU A 21 16.74 2.15 43.32
C LEU A 21 16.20 2.20 41.90
N GLY A 22 15.74 1.04 41.44
CA GLY A 22 14.90 0.91 40.26
C GLY A 22 13.53 1.51 40.55
N GLY A 23 13.42 2.83 40.44
CA GLY A 23 12.12 3.47 40.25
C GLY A 23 11.64 3.10 38.87
N ILE A 24 10.72 2.13 38.77
CA ILE A 24 9.98 1.87 37.55
C ILE A 24 9.11 3.11 37.32
N VAL A 25 9.60 4.04 36.51
CA VAL A 25 8.74 5.06 35.92
C VAL A 25 7.87 4.30 34.93
N SER A 26 6.66 3.95 35.35
CA SER A 26 5.61 3.57 34.41
C SER A 26 5.39 4.79 33.52
N ILE A 27 5.99 4.76 32.33
CA ILE A 27 5.61 5.67 31.27
C ILE A 27 4.20 5.22 30.91
N ALA A 28 3.19 5.89 31.46
CA ALA A 28 1.82 5.68 31.04
C ALA A 28 1.83 5.85 29.52
N GLN A 29 1.48 4.79 28.79
CA GLN A 29 1.24 4.94 27.36
C GLN A 29 0.22 6.07 27.23
N PRO A 30 0.44 7.07 26.35
CA PRO A 30 -0.56 8.09 26.13
C PRO A 30 -1.86 7.35 25.78
N THR A 31 -2.86 7.51 26.65
CA THR A 31 -4.22 7.03 26.34
C THR A 31 -4.56 7.57 24.96
N PRO A 32 -4.92 6.72 23.99
CA PRO A 32 -5.33 7.21 22.69
C PRO A 32 -6.38 8.30 22.92
N ASN A 33 -6.15 9.50 22.39
CA ASN A 33 -7.16 10.54 22.46
C ASN A 33 -8.47 9.91 21.96
N PRO A 34 -9.58 10.04 22.70
CA PRO A 34 -10.86 9.54 22.24
C PRO A 34 -11.08 10.08 20.84
N GLN A 35 -11.31 9.16 19.89
CA GLN A 35 -11.45 9.52 18.49
C GLN A 35 -12.55 10.56 18.36
N PRO A 36 -12.30 11.69 17.67
CA PRO A 36 -13.30 12.73 17.53
C PRO A 36 -14.56 12.15 16.87
N THR A 37 -15.69 12.26 17.55
CA THR A 37 -17.00 11.87 17.03
C THR A 37 -17.56 13.03 16.21
N PHE A 38 -17.62 12.89 14.90
CA PHE A 38 -18.15 13.92 14.01
C PHE A 38 -19.64 13.65 13.74
N SER A 39 -20.53 14.45 14.33
CA SER A 39 -21.98 14.34 14.12
C SER A 39 -22.41 14.62 12.66
N TYR A 40 -21.53 15.23 11.86
CA TYR A 40 -21.72 15.53 10.44
C TYR A 40 -21.03 14.55 9.48
N ALA A 41 -20.24 13.59 9.98
CA ALA A 41 -19.79 12.45 9.17
C ALA A 41 -21.06 11.66 8.84
N SER A 42 -21.67 12.04 7.73
CA SER A 42 -23.10 11.89 7.55
C SER A 42 -23.51 10.42 7.56
N ASN A 43 -24.74 10.15 7.98
CA ASN A 43 -25.42 8.86 7.83
C ASN A 43 -25.62 8.44 6.35
N TYR A 44 -24.94 9.07 5.40
CA TYR A 44 -24.95 8.74 3.99
C TYR A 44 -23.60 8.08 3.62
N PRO A 45 -23.46 6.76 3.81
CA PRO A 45 -22.26 6.01 3.43
C PRO A 45 -22.14 5.83 1.91
N VAL A 46 -23.00 6.49 1.13
CA VAL A 46 -23.21 6.23 -0.29
C VAL A 46 -22.88 7.48 -1.08
N PHE A 47 -22.11 7.34 -2.15
CA PHE A 47 -22.06 8.36 -3.18
C PHE A 47 -22.19 7.73 -4.55
N SER A 48 -22.74 8.51 -5.49
CA SER A 48 -23.09 8.06 -6.82
C SER A 48 -22.39 8.92 -7.86
N ILE A 49 -21.85 8.29 -8.89
CA ILE A 49 -21.16 8.97 -9.98
C ILE A 49 -21.91 8.66 -11.27
N ALA A 50 -22.39 9.71 -11.93
CA ALA A 50 -22.91 9.64 -13.28
C ALA A 50 -21.78 9.92 -14.28
N ASN A 51 -21.80 9.26 -15.42
CA ASN A 51 -20.77 9.44 -16.44
C ASN A 51 -20.84 10.81 -17.13
N GLY A 52 -19.68 11.40 -17.42
CA GLY A 52 -19.55 12.68 -18.14
C GLY A 52 -19.12 12.53 -19.60
N ASP A 53 -18.23 11.58 -19.90
CA ASP A 53 -17.52 11.50 -21.20
C ASP A 53 -17.71 10.15 -21.96
N GLY A 54 -18.42 9.16 -21.41
CA GLY A 54 -18.75 7.91 -22.09
C GLY A 54 -19.37 6.85 -21.18
N PRO A 55 -19.92 5.73 -21.68
CA PRO A 55 -20.46 4.69 -20.81
C PRO A 55 -19.35 3.99 -20.03
N PHE A 56 -19.60 3.66 -18.76
CA PHE A 56 -18.69 2.80 -17.99
C PHE A 56 -18.58 1.42 -18.64
N VAL A 57 -17.37 0.85 -18.68
CA VAL A 57 -17.15 -0.52 -19.16
C VAL A 57 -17.73 -1.48 -18.12
N GLN A 58 -18.85 -2.12 -18.45
CA GLN A 58 -19.55 -2.98 -17.51
C GLN A 58 -18.76 -4.27 -17.25
N GLY A 59 -18.59 -4.60 -15.97
CA GLY A 59 -18.09 -5.91 -15.54
C GLY A 59 -16.62 -6.16 -15.82
N ASN A 60 -15.82 -5.13 -16.10
CA ASN A 60 -14.35 -5.25 -16.10
C ASN A 60 -13.69 -4.08 -15.36
N TRP A 61 -12.89 -4.44 -14.36
CA TRP A 61 -12.16 -3.57 -13.44
C TRP A 61 -10.67 -3.93 -13.38
N ASN A 62 -10.17 -4.63 -14.39
CA ASN A 62 -8.77 -5.00 -14.48
C ASN A 62 -7.91 -3.75 -14.73
N VAL A 63 -7.10 -3.35 -13.74
CA VAL A 63 -6.19 -2.18 -13.81
C VAL A 63 -5.18 -2.25 -14.97
N PHE A 64 -4.91 -3.45 -15.48
CA PHE A 64 -3.98 -3.69 -16.58
C PHE A 64 -4.66 -3.67 -17.95
N SER A 65 -5.99 -3.67 -18.01
CA SER A 65 -6.72 -3.68 -19.27
C SER A 65 -6.71 -2.30 -19.93
N PRO A 66 -6.38 -2.18 -21.24
CA PRO A 66 -6.37 -0.88 -21.92
C PRO A 66 -7.73 -0.17 -21.90
N SER A 67 -8.84 -0.92 -22.00
CA SER A 67 -10.19 -0.36 -21.97
C SER A 67 -10.59 0.18 -20.60
N VAL A 68 -9.97 -0.33 -19.53
CA VAL A 68 -10.16 0.21 -18.18
C VAL A 68 -9.19 1.37 -17.97
N ARG A 69 -7.89 1.17 -18.18
CA ARG A 69 -6.81 2.12 -17.86
C ARG A 69 -6.94 3.47 -18.56
N TYR A 70 -7.47 3.49 -19.78
CA TYR A 70 -7.70 4.73 -20.55
C TYR A 70 -9.18 5.16 -20.58
N GLY A 71 -10.04 4.50 -19.82
CA GLY A 71 -11.46 4.81 -19.72
C GLY A 71 -11.85 5.34 -18.34
N ASP A 72 -13.11 5.78 -18.23
CA ASP A 72 -13.65 6.37 -16.99
C ASP A 72 -13.50 5.44 -15.78
N ASN A 73 -13.58 4.11 -15.98
CA ASN A 73 -13.42 3.13 -14.91
C ASN A 73 -12.12 3.34 -14.12
N TYR A 74 -11.00 3.69 -14.76
CA TYR A 74 -9.70 3.87 -14.07
C TYR A 74 -9.70 5.05 -13.12
N HIS A 75 -10.31 6.18 -13.52
CA HIS A 75 -10.44 7.36 -12.64
C HIS A 75 -11.27 7.02 -11.40
N MET A 76 -12.26 6.14 -11.55
CA MET A 76 -13.11 5.73 -10.44
C MET A 76 -12.43 4.72 -9.51
N MET A 77 -11.32 4.10 -9.94
CA MET A 77 -10.56 3.18 -9.08
C MET A 77 -9.89 3.91 -7.92
N ALA A 78 -9.65 5.22 -7.98
CA ALA A 78 -9.10 6.00 -6.86
C ALA A 78 -9.94 5.91 -5.58
N PHE A 79 -11.24 5.59 -5.69
CA PHE A 79 -12.11 5.41 -4.54
C PHE A 79 -11.97 4.03 -3.88
N VAL A 80 -11.45 3.05 -4.62
CA VAL A 80 -11.40 1.63 -4.23
C VAL A 80 -9.98 1.15 -4.00
N LEU A 81 -9.06 1.45 -4.91
CA LEU A 81 -7.66 1.07 -4.83
C LEU A 81 -6.79 2.27 -4.47
N GLU A 82 -5.69 1.98 -3.78
CA GLU A 82 -4.69 2.97 -3.40
C GLU A 82 -3.31 2.57 -3.93
N GLN A 83 -2.41 3.55 -4.00
CA GLN A 83 -1.02 3.37 -4.40
C GLN A 83 -0.12 3.27 -3.16
N LEU A 84 1.18 3.00 -3.35
CA LEU A 84 2.13 3.00 -2.23
C LEU A 84 2.33 4.40 -1.65
N ALA A 85 2.39 5.41 -2.51
CA ALA A 85 2.41 6.82 -2.16
C ALA A 85 1.54 7.62 -3.13
N ASP A 86 1.04 8.77 -2.69
CA ASP A 86 0.36 9.74 -3.54
C ASP A 86 1.34 10.83 -3.96
N ALA A 87 1.25 11.30 -5.20
CA ALA A 87 2.09 12.38 -5.70
C ALA A 87 1.35 13.71 -5.58
N GLU A 88 1.82 14.57 -4.68
CA GLU A 88 1.29 15.92 -4.55
C GLU A 88 1.59 16.70 -5.84
N GLN A 89 0.52 17.16 -6.52
CA GLN A 89 0.60 17.62 -7.90
C GLN A 89 1.37 18.92 -8.10
N TYR A 90 1.43 19.79 -7.08
CA TYR A 90 2.08 21.10 -7.17
C TYR A 90 3.58 21.04 -6.88
N THR A 91 3.98 20.16 -5.96
CA THR A 91 5.34 20.06 -5.42
C THR A 91 6.09 18.84 -5.94
N GLY A 92 5.38 17.82 -6.44
CA GLY A 92 5.93 16.50 -6.75
C GLY A 92 6.33 15.70 -5.51
N GLN A 93 6.00 16.20 -4.30
CA GLN A 93 6.28 15.48 -3.07
C GLN A 93 5.44 14.21 -3.02
N LEU A 94 6.09 13.08 -2.73
CA LEU A 94 5.37 11.83 -2.47
C LEU A 94 4.92 11.77 -1.01
N LEU A 95 3.63 11.52 -0.81
CA LEU A 95 2.98 11.37 0.48
C LEU A 95 2.71 9.87 0.73
N PRO A 96 3.17 9.27 1.84
CA PRO A 96 2.94 7.86 2.11
C PRO A 96 1.46 7.49 2.25
N ILE A 97 1.01 6.47 1.50
CA ILE A 97 -0.36 5.91 1.56
C ILE A 97 -0.28 4.47 2.08
N LEU A 98 -0.17 3.47 1.20
CA LEU A 98 -0.01 2.06 1.58
C LEU A 98 1.41 1.77 2.05
N ALA A 99 2.40 2.51 1.58
CA ALA A 99 3.71 2.56 2.21
C ALA A 99 3.68 3.49 3.43
N THR A 100 4.48 3.19 4.43
CA THR A 100 4.78 4.11 5.55
C THR A 100 6.04 4.92 5.29
N ASN A 101 7.01 4.34 4.57
CA ASN A 101 8.25 5.00 4.14
C ASN A 101 8.92 4.18 3.02
N TRP A 102 9.95 4.74 2.40
CA TRP A 102 10.86 4.04 1.49
C TRP A 102 12.28 4.60 1.61
N THR A 103 13.26 3.81 1.21
CA THR A 103 14.68 4.21 1.19
C THR A 103 15.37 3.66 -0.04
N PHE A 104 16.30 4.45 -0.57
CA PHE A 104 17.21 3.96 -1.62
C PHE A 104 18.49 3.43 -0.97
N ALA A 105 18.95 2.28 -1.44
CA ALA A 105 20.20 1.66 -1.02
C ALA A 105 21.02 1.26 -2.26
N ASP A 106 22.22 0.73 -2.01
CA ASP A 106 23.16 0.27 -3.03
C ASP A 106 23.33 1.25 -4.21
N ASN A 107 23.70 2.51 -3.91
CA ASN A 107 23.84 3.56 -4.93
C ASN A 107 22.60 3.71 -5.85
N TYR A 108 21.40 3.63 -5.27
CA TYR A 108 20.11 3.71 -5.95
C TYR A 108 19.74 2.50 -6.82
N HIS A 109 20.46 1.38 -6.69
CA HIS A 109 20.08 0.10 -7.28
C HIS A 109 18.99 -0.62 -6.48
N GLU A 110 18.76 -0.24 -5.22
CA GLU A 110 17.70 -0.82 -4.41
C GLU A 110 16.72 0.27 -3.97
N LEU A 111 15.42 0.01 -4.16
CA LEU A 111 14.34 0.72 -3.48
C LEU A 111 13.72 -0.25 -2.47
N ILE A 112 13.85 0.07 -1.19
CA ILE A 112 13.23 -0.67 -0.09
C ILE A 112 11.97 0.08 0.33
N VAL A 113 10.82 -0.58 0.24
CA VAL A 113 9.50 -0.03 0.59
C VAL A 113 8.96 -0.71 1.84
N TYR A 114 8.60 0.08 2.85
CA TYR A 114 7.99 -0.39 4.09
C TYR A 114 6.48 -0.19 4.03
N LEU A 115 5.73 -1.28 4.23
CA LEU A 115 4.28 -1.31 4.06
C LEU A 115 3.56 -1.08 5.39
N ARG A 116 2.39 -0.44 5.28
CA ARG A 116 1.50 -0.21 6.40
C ARG A 116 0.87 -1.53 6.86
N GLN A 117 0.86 -1.73 8.18
CA GLN A 117 0.19 -2.86 8.82
C GLN A 117 -1.27 -2.51 9.14
N GLY A 118 -2.12 -3.54 9.26
CA GLY A 118 -3.53 -3.36 9.61
C GLY A 118 -4.38 -2.77 8.48
N VAL A 119 -3.89 -2.84 7.23
CA VAL A 119 -4.67 -2.49 6.04
C VAL A 119 -5.28 -3.76 5.45
N TYR A 120 -6.52 -3.67 4.98
CA TYR A 120 -7.26 -4.77 4.40
C TYR A 120 -7.88 -4.37 3.07
N PHE A 121 -7.81 -5.27 2.10
CA PHE A 121 -8.67 -5.24 0.94
C PHE A 121 -10.10 -5.60 1.37
N TYR A 122 -11.04 -4.73 1.06
CA TYR A 122 -12.43 -4.88 1.47
C TYR A 122 -13.39 -4.91 0.28
N TYR A 123 -14.42 -5.74 0.39
CA TYR A 123 -15.59 -5.70 -0.48
C TYR A 123 -16.79 -6.37 0.19
N ASN A 124 -17.99 -5.83 -0.01
CA ASN A 124 -19.23 -6.45 0.43
C ASN A 124 -20.26 -6.44 -0.70
N GLY A 125 -20.49 -7.62 -1.28
CA GLY A 125 -21.33 -7.76 -2.45
C GLY A 125 -21.25 -9.17 -3.02
N THR A 126 -21.74 -9.33 -4.25
CA THR A 126 -21.60 -10.59 -4.98
C THR A 126 -20.17 -10.72 -5.50
N TYR A 127 -19.47 -11.79 -5.11
CA TYR A 127 -18.19 -12.21 -5.66
C TYR A 127 -18.26 -13.70 -5.96
N ASN A 128 -17.79 -14.12 -7.15
CA ASN A 128 -17.90 -15.51 -7.65
C ASN A 128 -19.32 -16.12 -7.52
N GLY A 129 -20.36 -15.31 -7.79
CA GLY A 129 -21.76 -15.75 -7.78
C GLY A 129 -22.40 -15.85 -6.38
N THR A 130 -21.71 -15.46 -5.32
CA THR A 130 -22.22 -15.53 -3.94
C THR A 130 -22.03 -14.20 -3.21
N GLN A 131 -23.01 -13.83 -2.37
CA GLN A 131 -22.88 -12.68 -1.49
C GLN A 131 -21.84 -12.98 -0.41
N GLN A 132 -20.83 -12.12 -0.27
CA GLN A 132 -19.79 -12.28 0.73
C GLN A 132 -19.21 -10.93 1.16
N VAL A 133 -18.68 -10.93 2.38
CA VAL A 133 -17.81 -9.87 2.88
C VAL A 133 -16.38 -10.38 2.78
N ILE A 134 -15.55 -9.63 2.07
CA ILE A 134 -14.14 -9.92 1.84
C ILE A 134 -13.33 -8.95 2.68
N GLU A 135 -12.39 -9.50 3.45
CA GLU A 135 -11.38 -8.80 4.23
C GLU A 135 -10.06 -9.55 4.09
N TRP A 136 -9.27 -9.22 3.06
CA TRP A 136 -7.96 -9.83 2.84
C TRP A 136 -6.84 -8.92 3.34
N PRO A 137 -5.85 -9.43 4.08
CA PRO A 137 -4.77 -8.59 4.60
C PRO A 137 -3.88 -8.07 3.47
N PHE A 138 -3.59 -6.77 3.48
CA PHE A 138 -2.59 -6.17 2.59
C PHE A 138 -1.18 -6.55 3.03
N THR A 139 -0.39 -7.09 2.10
CA THR A 139 0.97 -7.58 2.33
C THR A 139 1.89 -7.32 1.14
N ALA A 140 3.18 -7.64 1.31
CA ALA A 140 4.18 -7.61 0.25
C ALA A 140 3.83 -8.47 -0.97
N LYS A 141 3.02 -9.53 -0.81
CA LYS A 141 2.59 -10.37 -1.94
C LYS A 141 1.76 -9.58 -2.95
N ASP A 142 0.88 -8.70 -2.46
CA ASP A 142 0.03 -7.84 -3.29
C ASP A 142 0.86 -6.93 -4.17
N VAL A 143 1.88 -6.30 -3.58
CA VAL A 143 2.81 -5.42 -4.29
C VAL A 143 3.60 -6.20 -5.33
N ILE A 144 4.16 -7.36 -4.98
CA ILE A 144 4.94 -8.19 -5.90
C ILE A 144 4.06 -8.64 -7.08
N VAL A 145 2.89 -9.21 -6.83
CA VAL A 145 1.98 -9.66 -7.90
C VAL A 145 1.55 -8.49 -8.79
N THR A 146 1.26 -7.34 -8.19
CA THR A 146 0.91 -6.11 -8.94
C THR A 146 2.01 -5.77 -9.94
N PHE A 147 3.27 -5.73 -9.50
CA PHE A 147 4.38 -5.32 -10.36
C PHE A 147 4.86 -6.42 -11.30
N GLU A 148 4.73 -7.70 -10.96
CA GLU A 148 4.98 -8.80 -11.90
C GLU A 148 4.02 -8.71 -13.09
N LEU A 149 2.74 -8.45 -12.83
CA LEU A 149 1.75 -8.21 -13.88
C LEU A 149 2.02 -6.91 -14.63
N TYR A 150 2.35 -5.83 -13.93
CA TYR A 150 2.71 -4.55 -14.54
C TYR A 150 3.85 -4.73 -15.56
N PHE A 151 4.94 -5.36 -15.14
CA PHE A 151 6.11 -5.61 -15.99
C PHE A 151 5.81 -6.56 -17.14
N LYS A 152 4.93 -7.54 -16.94
CA LYS A 152 4.48 -8.44 -18.00
C LYS A 152 3.63 -7.72 -19.05
N VAL A 153 2.84 -6.73 -18.66
CA VAL A 153 1.92 -6.00 -19.55
C VAL A 153 2.61 -4.81 -20.23
N PHE A 154 3.39 -4.02 -19.50
CA PHE A 154 3.97 -2.76 -19.97
C PHE A 154 5.48 -2.82 -20.21
N GLY A 155 6.11 -3.96 -19.91
CA GLY A 155 7.55 -4.15 -20.00
C GLY A 155 8.30 -3.77 -18.72
N ASN A 156 9.54 -4.27 -18.63
CA ASN A 156 10.44 -4.03 -17.51
C ASN A 156 11.75 -3.37 -18.00
N PRO A 157 11.72 -2.07 -18.33
CA PRO A 157 12.85 -1.40 -18.99
C PRO A 157 14.12 -1.35 -18.13
N PHE A 158 13.99 -1.46 -16.81
CA PHE A 158 15.12 -1.42 -15.85
C PHE A 158 15.47 -2.79 -15.27
N GLN A 159 14.90 -3.87 -15.84
CA GLN A 159 15.13 -5.26 -15.43
C GLN A 159 14.95 -5.46 -13.93
N ILE A 160 13.92 -4.82 -13.38
CA ILE A 160 13.64 -4.79 -11.95
C ILE A 160 13.24 -6.19 -11.49
N THR A 161 13.88 -6.67 -10.44
CA THR A 161 13.48 -7.88 -9.71
C THR A 161 12.99 -7.49 -8.32
N MET A 162 12.10 -8.30 -7.75
CA MET A 162 11.49 -8.00 -6.46
C MET A 162 11.69 -9.14 -5.49
N SER A 163 11.92 -8.79 -4.23
CA SER A 163 11.95 -9.73 -3.12
C SER A 163 11.26 -9.13 -1.91
N SER A 164 10.94 -9.96 -0.94
CA SER A 164 10.30 -9.54 0.30
C SER A 164 10.90 -10.32 1.46
N PRO A 165 11.68 -9.67 2.35
CA PRO A 165 12.25 -10.35 3.51
C PRO A 165 11.20 -10.67 4.58
N ASN A 166 10.08 -9.95 4.59
CA ASN A 166 8.96 -10.15 5.49
C ASN A 166 7.66 -9.58 4.87
N PRO A 167 6.46 -9.92 5.39
CA PRO A 167 5.19 -9.52 4.79
C PRO A 167 4.93 -8.01 4.64
N TYR A 168 5.73 -7.14 5.26
CA TYR A 168 5.54 -5.69 5.25
C TYR A 168 6.74 -4.94 4.68
N GLU A 169 7.58 -5.62 3.90
CA GLU A 169 8.74 -5.03 3.25
C GLU A 169 8.90 -5.61 1.85
N VAL A 170 9.14 -4.73 0.88
CA VAL A 170 9.36 -5.08 -0.53
C VAL A 170 10.63 -4.38 -1.00
N ILE A 171 11.54 -5.15 -1.59
CA ILE A 171 12.79 -4.64 -2.16
C ILE A 171 12.68 -4.74 -3.68
N PHE A 172 12.77 -3.61 -4.35
CA PHE A 172 12.90 -3.53 -5.81
C PHE A 172 14.37 -3.34 -6.16
N ASN A 173 14.93 -4.29 -6.90
CA ASN A 173 16.33 -4.30 -7.33
C ASN A 173 16.41 -3.91 -8.79
N PHE A 174 17.08 -2.80 -9.10
CA PHE A 174 17.24 -2.22 -10.43
C PHE A 174 18.60 -2.62 -11.00
N THR A 175 18.63 -3.18 -12.22
CA THR A 175 19.90 -3.36 -12.93
C THR A 175 20.52 -2.01 -13.30
N THR A 176 19.68 -1.04 -13.68
CA THR A 176 20.09 0.33 -13.96
C THR A 176 19.28 1.28 -13.06
N PRO A 177 19.92 2.09 -12.19
CA PRO A 177 19.22 2.99 -11.28
C PRO A 177 18.33 3.96 -12.04
N ASN A 178 17.09 4.13 -11.58
CA ASN A 178 16.18 5.12 -12.14
C ASN A 178 15.24 5.65 -11.05
N ILE A 179 15.68 6.74 -10.40
CA ILE A 179 14.92 7.37 -9.31
C ILE A 179 13.55 7.88 -9.80
N PRO A 180 13.40 8.58 -10.96
CA PRO A 180 12.09 9.00 -11.42
C PRO A 180 11.10 7.85 -11.63
N TYR A 181 11.56 6.71 -12.17
CA TYR A 181 10.72 5.54 -12.35
C TYR A 181 10.32 4.91 -11.00
N ALA A 182 11.27 4.82 -10.06
CA ALA A 182 11.00 4.38 -8.70
C ALA A 182 9.93 5.25 -8.02
N LEU A 183 10.05 6.58 -8.12
CA LEU A 183 9.12 7.51 -7.49
C LEU A 183 7.75 7.53 -8.19
N TYR A 184 7.71 7.75 -9.50
CA TYR A 184 6.47 8.09 -10.19
C TYR A 184 5.79 6.93 -10.92
N THR A 185 6.49 5.81 -11.11
CA THR A 185 5.88 4.58 -11.64
C THR A 185 5.58 3.60 -10.51
N ILE A 186 6.58 3.31 -9.65
CA ILE A 186 6.44 2.30 -8.61
C ILE A 186 5.68 2.84 -7.40
N LEU A 187 6.11 3.96 -6.82
CA LEU A 187 5.46 4.44 -5.59
C LEU A 187 4.10 5.08 -5.85
N SER A 188 3.99 5.99 -6.82
CA SER A 188 2.77 6.79 -7.05
C SER A 188 2.10 6.60 -8.41
N GLY A 189 2.55 5.63 -9.21
CA GLY A 189 2.02 5.44 -10.56
C GLY A 189 0.96 4.35 -10.65
N GLN A 190 1.11 3.30 -9.85
CA GLN A 190 0.36 2.06 -10.00
C GLN A 190 -0.46 1.75 -8.74
N TYR A 191 -1.77 1.51 -8.95
CA TYR A 191 -2.62 0.97 -7.90
C TYR A 191 -2.19 -0.43 -7.51
N ILE A 192 -2.16 -0.70 -6.20
CA ILE A 192 -1.88 -2.03 -5.67
C ILE A 192 -3.17 -2.85 -5.64
N VAL A 193 -3.09 -4.09 -6.13
CA VAL A 193 -4.24 -4.98 -6.29
C VAL A 193 -4.12 -6.23 -5.41
N PRO A 194 -5.23 -6.84 -4.97
CA PRO A 194 -5.19 -8.01 -4.11
C PRO A 194 -4.64 -9.23 -4.85
N TRP A 195 -3.63 -9.87 -4.28
CA TRP A 195 -2.99 -11.04 -4.88
C TRP A 195 -3.99 -12.19 -5.08
N GLU A 196 -5.00 -12.33 -4.23
CA GLU A 196 -6.05 -13.35 -4.35
C GLU A 196 -6.82 -13.26 -5.68
N GLN A 197 -7.06 -12.04 -6.19
CA GLN A 197 -7.73 -11.83 -7.47
C GLN A 197 -6.77 -11.89 -8.66
N TYR A 198 -5.54 -11.41 -8.48
CA TYR A 198 -4.65 -11.12 -9.60
C TYR A 198 -3.57 -12.18 -9.83
N ALA A 199 -3.17 -12.96 -8.82
CA ALA A 199 -2.17 -14.02 -8.99
C ALA A 199 -2.52 -15.05 -10.08
N PRO A 200 -3.79 -15.47 -10.28
CA PRO A 200 -4.14 -16.36 -11.40
C PRO A 200 -3.78 -15.80 -12.78
N LEU A 201 -3.76 -14.47 -12.96
CA LEU A 201 -3.44 -13.82 -14.22
C LEU A 201 -1.95 -13.94 -14.57
N LEU A 202 -1.07 -14.27 -13.62
CA LEU A 202 0.36 -14.49 -13.89
C LEU A 202 0.57 -15.64 -14.89
N ASN A 203 -0.32 -16.62 -14.89
CA ASN A 203 -0.31 -17.75 -15.83
C ASN A 203 -0.90 -17.42 -17.20
N SER A 204 -1.54 -16.25 -17.36
CA SER A 204 -2.07 -15.80 -18.65
C SER A 204 -0.95 -15.34 -19.58
N SER A 205 -1.04 -15.66 -20.88
CA SER A 205 -0.15 -15.06 -21.89
C SER A 205 -0.46 -13.58 -22.12
N ASN A 206 -1.69 -13.15 -21.85
CA ASN A 206 -2.10 -11.76 -21.95
C ASN A 206 -2.97 -11.36 -20.74
N PRO A 207 -2.35 -10.98 -19.61
CA PRO A 207 -3.07 -10.56 -18.40
C PRO A 207 -3.99 -9.36 -18.59
N ALA A 208 -3.68 -8.47 -19.54
CA ALA A 208 -4.45 -7.27 -19.81
C ALA A 208 -5.84 -7.55 -20.42
N ASN A 209 -6.01 -8.73 -21.03
CA ASN A 209 -7.29 -9.16 -21.60
C ASN A 209 -8.17 -9.92 -20.60
N ALA A 210 -7.65 -10.24 -19.41
CA ALA A 210 -8.44 -10.90 -18.38
C ALA A 210 -9.51 -9.95 -17.83
N VAL A 211 -10.63 -10.53 -17.40
CA VAL A 211 -11.75 -9.80 -16.82
C VAL A 211 -11.66 -9.88 -15.31
N ILE A 212 -11.69 -8.72 -14.64
CA ILE A 212 -11.88 -8.62 -13.20
C ILE A 212 -13.28 -8.06 -12.97
N PRO A 213 -14.26 -8.87 -12.52
CA PRO A 213 -15.66 -8.47 -12.53
C PRO A 213 -16.01 -7.42 -11.47
N VAL A 214 -15.29 -7.41 -10.35
CA VAL A 214 -15.50 -6.50 -9.23
C VAL A 214 -14.17 -6.00 -8.69
N PRO A 215 -14.01 -4.69 -8.45
CA PRO A 215 -12.82 -4.16 -7.83
C PRO A 215 -12.89 -4.42 -6.32
N ILE A 216 -11.84 -5.02 -5.76
CA ILE A 216 -11.67 -5.21 -4.32
C ILE A 216 -10.41 -4.45 -3.92
N GLY A 217 -10.50 -3.61 -2.89
CA GLY A 217 -9.50 -2.58 -2.66
C GLY A 217 -9.35 -2.14 -1.22
N THR A 218 -8.25 -1.46 -0.93
CA THR A 218 -7.91 -0.92 0.40
C THR A 218 -8.52 0.44 0.69
N GLY A 219 -9.06 1.09 -0.35
CA GLY A 219 -9.49 2.46 -0.36
C GLY A 219 -10.71 2.76 0.50
N PRO A 220 -11.11 4.05 0.53
CA PRO A 220 -12.16 4.54 1.42
C PRO A 220 -13.57 4.03 1.06
N TYR A 221 -13.78 3.51 -0.14
CA TYR A 221 -15.05 3.02 -0.61
C TYR A 221 -14.90 1.68 -1.34
N TYR A 222 -16.02 0.96 -1.48
CA TYR A 222 -16.14 -0.20 -2.34
C TYR A 222 -17.31 -0.01 -3.30
N LEU A 223 -17.22 -0.61 -4.48
CA LEU A 223 -18.27 -0.53 -5.49
C LEU A 223 -19.46 -1.39 -5.07
N ALA A 224 -20.60 -0.75 -4.81
CA ALA A 224 -21.83 -1.45 -4.39
C ALA A 224 -22.68 -1.87 -5.59
N SER A 225 -22.76 -1.04 -6.64
CA SER A 225 -23.41 -1.41 -7.90
C SER A 225 -22.90 -0.60 -9.07
N GLN A 226 -23.10 -1.14 -10.27
CA GLN A 226 -22.71 -0.52 -11.53
C GLN A 226 -23.80 -0.72 -12.58
N SER A 227 -24.05 0.34 -13.34
CA SER A 227 -24.69 0.33 -14.65
C SER A 227 -23.79 1.04 -15.66
N THR A 228 -24.22 1.14 -16.92
CA THR A 228 -23.46 1.87 -17.95
C THR A 228 -23.33 3.36 -17.65
N ASN A 229 -24.26 3.94 -16.86
CA ASN A 229 -24.35 5.39 -16.65
C ASN A 229 -24.21 5.80 -15.19
N LEU A 230 -24.16 4.85 -14.27
CA LEU A 230 -24.19 5.10 -12.83
C LEU A 230 -23.34 4.08 -12.08
N LEU A 231 -22.42 4.58 -11.25
CA LEU A 231 -21.72 3.83 -10.23
C LEU A 231 -22.23 4.25 -8.86
N ILE A 232 -22.43 3.28 -7.98
CA ILE A 232 -22.81 3.51 -6.58
C ILE A 232 -21.71 2.91 -5.72
N TYR A 233 -21.13 3.74 -4.86
CA TYR A 233 -20.07 3.36 -3.93
C TYR A 233 -20.57 3.44 -2.50
N TYR A 234 -20.23 2.45 -1.69
CA TYR A 234 -20.48 2.45 -0.26
C TYR A 234 -19.17 2.60 0.50
N ARG A 235 -19.20 3.26 1.67
CA ARG A 235 -18.04 3.47 2.52
C ARG A 235 -17.45 2.13 2.95
N ASN A 236 -16.13 1.99 2.85
CA ASN A 236 -15.40 0.88 3.44
C ASN A 236 -15.46 1.00 4.98
N PRO A 237 -16.18 0.11 5.70
CA PRO A 237 -16.38 0.22 7.14
C PRO A 237 -15.09 -0.09 7.92
N VAL A 238 -14.12 -0.73 7.28
CA VAL A 238 -12.82 -1.10 7.86
C VAL A 238 -11.68 -0.29 7.23
N TYR A 239 -11.98 0.88 6.66
CA TYR A 239 -10.96 1.74 6.06
C TYR A 239 -9.87 2.08 7.09
N TRP A 240 -8.62 1.92 6.67
CA TRP A 240 -7.48 1.94 7.56
C TRP A 240 -7.14 3.33 8.12
N ILE A 241 -7.70 4.41 7.55
CA ILE A 241 -7.64 5.75 8.14
C ILE A 241 -8.91 5.99 8.96
N PRO A 242 -8.85 5.93 10.31
CA PRO A 242 -10.02 6.07 11.15
C PRO A 242 -10.73 7.41 10.93
N GLY A 243 -12.06 7.37 10.83
CA GLY A 243 -12.90 8.56 10.67
C GLY A 243 -12.84 9.23 9.29
N ARG A 244 -12.04 8.73 8.35
CA ARG A 244 -11.96 9.22 6.97
C ARG A 244 -12.72 8.29 6.00
N PRO A 245 -13.09 8.79 4.82
CA PRO A 245 -13.10 10.21 4.43
C PRO A 245 -14.24 10.96 5.15
N PHE A 246 -14.09 12.24 5.46
CA PHE A 246 -15.09 12.98 6.26
C PHE A 246 -16.42 13.20 5.53
N LEU A 247 -16.34 13.33 4.21
CA LEU A 247 -17.43 13.35 3.24
C LEU A 247 -16.86 12.80 1.91
N PRO A 248 -17.70 12.31 0.98
CA PRO A 248 -17.32 12.21 -0.43
C PRO A 248 -16.88 13.57 -0.99
#